data_AF-X8DQZ1-F1
#
_entry.id   AF-X8DQZ1-F1
#
_cell.length_a   1.000
_cell.length_b   1.000
_cell.length_c   1.000
_cell.angle_alpha   90.00
_cell.angle_beta   90.00
_cell.angle_gamma   90.00
#
_symmetry.space_group_name_H-M   'P 1'
#
loop_
_entity.id
_entity.type
_entity.pdbx_description
1 polymer ?
#
loop_
_entity_poly.entity_id
_entity_poly.type
_entity_poly.pdbx_seq_one_letter_code
_entity_poly.pdbx_strand_id
1 'polypeptide(L)' 'MGQYPNDINPDFPVATVYARSGEPVDYLAHWQTVVSYAAQGYRVTVHAGDGRYSKEELQAAADREFTESGLRK' A
#
# COMPACT_ATOMS: atom_id res chain seq x y z
N MET A 1 -22.96 -11.94 -4.86
CA MET A 1 -22.16 -11.22 -5.89
C MET A 1 -21.48 -10.06 -5.18
N GLY A 2 -20.19 -10.20 -4.88
CA GLY A 2 -19.44 -9.24 -4.08
C GLY A 2 -19.06 -8.02 -4.91
N GLN A 3 -19.60 -6.86 -4.54
CA GLN A 3 -19.14 -5.56 -4.99
C GLN A 3 -17.72 -5.34 -4.46
N TYR A 4 -16.71 -5.47 -5.31
CA TYR A 4 -15.45 -4.75 -5.12
C TYR A 4 -15.54 -3.48 -5.99
N PRO A 5 -15.61 -2.27 -5.41
CA PRO A 5 -15.71 -1.02 -6.15
C PRO A 5 -14.32 -0.56 -6.62
N ASN A 6 -13.55 -1.43 -7.25
CA ASN A 6 -12.27 -1.06 -7.86
C ASN A 6 -12.37 -1.29 -9.37
N ASP A 7 -13.08 -0.36 -10.04
CA ASP A 7 -12.85 -0.03 -11.45
C ASP A 7 -11.48 0.66 -11.57
N ILE A 8 -10.41 -0.07 -11.27
CA ILE A 8 -9.04 0.40 -11.46
C ILE A 8 -8.44 -0.47 -12.57
N ASN A 9 -8.01 0.21 -13.63
CA ASN A 9 -7.48 -0.33 -14.88
C ASN A 9 -6.67 -1.64 -14.68
N PRO A 10 -6.90 -2.66 -15.53
CA PRO A 10 -6.47 -4.05 -15.30
C PRO A 10 -4.99 -4.35 -15.51
N ASP A 11 -4.12 -3.36 -15.74
CA ASP A 11 -2.72 -3.67 -16.08
C ASP A 11 -1.82 -3.90 -14.86
N PHE A 12 -1.79 -3.06 -13.82
CA PHE A 12 -0.98 -3.36 -12.61
C PHE A 12 -1.47 -2.65 -11.33
N PRO A 13 -1.41 -3.31 -10.15
CA PRO A 13 -1.67 -2.64 -8.88
C PRO A 13 -0.59 -1.60 -8.58
N VAL A 14 -0.98 -0.46 -8.00
CA VAL A 14 -0.09 0.60 -7.51
C VAL A 14 0.83 0.05 -6.41
N ALA A 15 0.31 -0.77 -5.51
CA ALA A 15 1.08 -1.37 -4.42
C ALA A 15 0.48 -2.71 -3.93
N THR A 16 1.32 -3.56 -3.36
CA THR A 16 0.91 -4.80 -2.69
C THR A 16 1.14 -4.69 -1.18
N VAL A 17 0.13 -5.02 -0.40
CA VAL A 17 0.19 -5.09 1.06
C VAL A 17 0.54 -6.51 1.47
N TYR A 18 1.50 -6.64 2.39
CA TYR A 18 1.93 -7.88 2.99
C TYR A 18 1.61 -7.88 4.48
N ALA A 19 1.14 -9.03 4.95
CA ALA A 19 1.08 -9.35 6.37
C ALA A 19 2.49 -9.33 6.96
N ARG A 20 2.56 -9.24 8.29
CA ARG A 20 3.83 -9.41 9.03
C ARG A 20 4.49 -10.76 8.76
N SER A 21 3.70 -11.77 8.40
CA SER A 21 4.12 -13.10 7.98
C SER A 21 4.83 -13.14 6.62
N GLY A 22 4.74 -12.06 5.84
CA GLY A 22 5.28 -11.98 4.48
C GLY A 22 4.31 -12.41 3.37
N GLU A 23 3.07 -12.77 3.71
CA GLU A 23 2.04 -13.14 2.74
C GLU A 23 1.31 -11.91 2.20
N PRO A 24 1.01 -11.83 0.90
CA PRO A 24 0.21 -10.75 0.34
C PRO A 24 -1.23 -10.82 0.88
N VAL A 25 -1.71 -9.72 1.46
CA VAL A 25 -3.05 -9.61 2.03
C VAL A 25 -3.98 -8.74 1.20
N ASP A 26 -3.44 -7.76 0.46
CA ASP A 26 -4.25 -6.85 -0.33
C ASP A 26 -3.47 -6.24 -1.50
N TYR A 27 -4.18 -5.83 -2.54
CA TYR A 27 -3.63 -5.15 -3.71
C TYR A 27 -4.27 -3.76 -3.82
N LEU A 28 -3.43 -2.75 -3.64
CA LEU A 28 -3.85 -1.36 -3.66
C LEU A 28 -3.62 -0.79 -5.03
N ALA A 29 -4.61 -0.08 -5.51
CA ALA A 29 -4.52 0.58 -6.80
C ALA A 29 -4.67 2.10 -6.68
N HIS A 30 -4.60 2.62 -5.44
CA HIS A 30 -4.48 4.04 -5.12
C HIS A 30 -3.50 4.29 -3.95
N TRP A 31 -2.81 5.43 -4.01
CA TRP A 31 -1.80 5.81 -3.00
C TRP A 31 -2.37 6.09 -1.60
N GLN A 32 -3.61 6.59 -1.50
CA GLN A 32 -4.21 6.93 -0.20
C GLN A 32 -4.33 5.70 0.71
N THR A 33 -4.59 4.55 0.08
CA THR A 33 -4.71 3.28 0.77
C THR A 33 -3.36 2.74 1.23
N VAL A 34 -2.27 3.08 0.53
CA VAL A 34 -0.89 2.66 0.87
C VAL A 34 -0.49 3.17 2.24
N VAL A 35 -0.66 4.47 2.47
CA VAL A 35 -0.32 5.14 3.72
C VAL A 35 -1.19 4.60 4.86
N SER A 36 -2.47 4.36 4.60
CA SER A 36 -3.42 3.84 5.59
C SER A 36 -3.08 2.42 6.07
N TYR A 37 -2.60 1.54 5.18
CA TYR A 37 -2.16 0.19 5.56
C TYR A 37 -0.82 0.20 6.29
N ALA A 38 0.11 1.05 5.85
CA ALA A 38 1.39 1.23 6.53
C ALA A 38 1.21 1.75 7.97
N ALA A 39 0.31 2.72 8.18
CA ALA A 39 -0.06 3.24 9.50
C ALA A 39 -0.73 2.21 10.42
N GLN A 40 -1.26 1.12 9.86
CA GLN A 40 -1.79 -0.01 10.64
C GLN A 40 -0.72 -1.06 10.97
N GLY A 41 0.52 -0.86 10.51
CA GLY A 41 1.62 -1.79 10.71
C GLY A 41 1.66 -2.94 9.70
N TYR A 42 1.09 -2.77 8.51
CA TYR A 42 1.28 -3.69 7.39
C TYR A 42 2.44 -3.26 6.49
N ARG A 43 3.15 -4.23 5.94
CA ARG A 43 4.27 -3.94 5.03
C ARG A 43 3.71 -3.68 3.64
N VAL A 44 3.88 -2.47 3.11
CA VAL A 44 3.39 -2.14 1.76
C VAL A 44 4.56 -1.99 0.79
N THR A 45 4.46 -2.66 -0.36
CA THR A 45 5.44 -2.55 -1.46
C THR A 45 4.78 -1.86 -2.63
N VAL A 46 5.27 -0.68 -2.99
CA VAL A 46 4.77 0.12 -4.10
C VAL A 46 5.44 -0.35 -5.38
N HIS A 47 4.63 -0.67 -6.39
CA HIS A 47 5.10 -1.13 -7.70
C HIS A 47 5.08 0.00 -8.72
N ALA A 48 4.06 0.87 -8.66
CA ALA A 48 3.88 1.99 -9.56
C ALA A 48 3.63 3.30 -8.79
N GLY A 49 4.05 4.42 -9.37
CA GLY A 49 3.63 5.73 -8.87
C GLY A 49 2.16 5.97 -9.23
N ASP A 50 1.46 6.74 -8.41
CA ASP A 50 0.08 7.14 -8.65
C ASP A 50 0.06 8.66 -8.82
N GLY A 51 -0.10 9.10 -10.07
CA GLY A 51 -0.34 10.47 -10.56
C GLY A 51 0.44 11.61 -9.91
N ARG A 52 0.18 11.85 -8.62
CA ARG A 52 0.73 12.91 -7.78
C ARG A 52 2.04 12.54 -7.07
N TYR A 53 2.33 11.24 -6.94
CA TYR A 53 3.52 10.73 -6.24
C TYR A 53 4.22 9.66 -7.07
N SER A 54 5.55 9.73 -7.07
CA SER A 54 6.39 8.71 -7.67
C SER A 54 6.39 7.44 -6.82
N LYS A 55 6.71 6.29 -7.44
CA LYS A 55 6.86 5.01 -6.73
C LYS A 55 7.74 5.14 -5.48
N GLU A 56 8.87 5.83 -5.62
CA GLU A 56 9.85 6.02 -4.54
C GLU A 56 9.29 6.89 -3.41
N GLU A 57 8.54 7.94 -3.73
CA GLU A 57 7.90 8.82 -2.74
C GLU A 57 6.84 8.07 -1.94
N LEU A 58 6.01 7.27 -2.63
CA LEU A 58 5.00 6.43 -1.97
C LEU A 58 5.64 5.32 -1.13
N GLN A 59 6.72 4.70 -1.62
CA GLN A 59 7.44 3.70 -0.86
C GLN A 59 8.08 4.29 0.39
N ALA A 60 8.65 5.49 0.30
CA ALA A 60 9.23 6.21 1.44
C ALA A 60 8.15 6.62 2.45
N ALA A 61 6.99 7.09 1.98
CA ALA A 61 5.86 7.40 2.86
C ALA A 61 5.34 6.14 3.58
N ALA A 62 5.17 5.03 2.85
CA ALA A 62 4.75 3.75 3.44
C ALA A 62 5.77 3.22 4.45
N ASP A 63 7.07 3.27 4.15
CA ASP A 63 8.12 2.77 5.05
C ASP A 63 8.22 3.62 6.32
N ARG A 64 8.09 4.94 6.18
CA ARG A 64 8.03 5.87 7.31
C ARG A 64 6.85 5.56 8.23
N GLU A 65 5.63 5.48 7.68
CA GLU A 65 4.44 5.18 8.47
C GLU A 65 4.51 3.80 9.13
N PHE A 66 5.06 2.81 8.42
CA PHE A 66 5.27 1.47 8.96
C PHE A 66 6.25 1.49 10.14
N THR A 67 7.35 2.22 10.02
CA THR A 67 8.35 2.40 11.09
C THR A 67 7.76 3.13 12.30
N GLU A 68 7.03 4.23 12.07
CA GLU A 68 6.36 4.99 13.14
C GLU A 68 5.29 4.14 13.85
N SER A 69 4.58 3.27 13.11
CA SER A 69 3.59 2.34 13.65
C SER A 69 4.22 1.20 14.45
N GLY A 70 5.39 0.71 14.02
CA GLY A 70 6.18 -0.29 14.74
C GLY A 70 6.77 0.24 16.05
N LEU A 71 7.11 1.54 16.10
CA LEU A 71 7.65 2.20 17.30
C LEU A 71 6.59 2.48 18.37
N ARG A 72 5.31 2.53 18.00
CA ARG A 72 4.18 2.83 18.90
C ARG A 72 3.61 1.62 19.64
N LYS A 73 4.18 0.42 19.47
CA LYS A 73 3.74 -0.81 20.15
C LYS A 73 4.67 -1.25 21.26
#